data_AF-A0A5M9HCY5-F1
#
_entry.id   AF-A0A5M9HCY5-F1
#
_cell.length_a   1.000
_cell.length_b   1.000
_cell.length_c   1.000
_cell.angle_alpha   90.00
_cell.angle_beta   90.00
_cell.angle_gamma   90.00
#
_symmetry.space_group_name_H-M   'P 1'
#
loop_
_entity.id
_entity.type
_entity.pdbx_description
1 polymer ?
#
loop_
_entity_poly.entity_id
_entity_poly.type
_entity_poly.pdbx_seq_one_letter_code
_entity_poly.pdbx_strand_id
1 'polypeptide(L)'
;MDSNKTTAITLQTKKHFEILDGLRGVAALAVVIFHFMEWAYTDFTTNFIAHGFLAVDFFFCLSGFVIGYAYDDRIAKMGVLEFFKSRIIRLHPLVIAGSVLGLLAFLFDPFGGHPELYSTGKIILAFVCSLLLIPLPVIEDRGFNLFSFNAPSWSLFWEYIANIFYAFVLYRIKRGLLLLLTIISAVAICWVAYRSGNLLGGWSGPTFWDGAARIAYSFLAGLLIYRSNWIIKNKLGFAGIGALLFLAFLMPFSKWNWLSEPFVVVFYFPLLIALGAGVTLTGGLKNVCVFSGKISYPLYMTHYAVLWMFGNYYTTHKPDTMQLTFIIIAALILLIGAAYLVMVVYDIPVRKYLTDKRNRRLARLESVNTEKPRS
;
A
#
# COMPACT_ATOMS: atom_id res chain seq x y z
N MET A 1 -40.55 -16.19 33.01
CA MET A 1 -39.28 -15.55 33.40
C MET A 1 -38.44 -15.47 32.15
N ASP A 2 -38.64 -14.39 31.40
CA ASP A 2 -38.21 -14.30 30.01
C ASP A 2 -36.76 -13.87 29.87
N SER A 3 -36.09 -14.59 28.98
CA SER A 3 -34.70 -14.45 28.60
C SER A 3 -34.43 -13.11 27.89
N ASN A 4 -33.65 -12.24 28.50
CA ASN A 4 -33.04 -11.11 27.81
C ASN A 4 -31.61 -11.46 27.42
N LYS A 5 -31.45 -12.21 26.32
CA LYS A 5 -30.15 -12.39 25.66
C LYS A 5 -29.88 -11.15 24.82
N THR A 6 -29.01 -10.27 25.33
CA THR A 6 -28.44 -9.14 24.59
C THR A 6 -27.73 -9.67 23.34
N THR A 7 -28.31 -9.44 22.17
CA THR A 7 -27.73 -9.84 20.88
C THR A 7 -26.57 -8.91 20.55
N ALA A 8 -25.43 -9.11 21.21
CA ALA A 8 -24.17 -8.58 20.69
C ALA A 8 -24.04 -9.09 19.25
N ILE A 9 -23.97 -8.17 18.28
CA ILE A 9 -23.74 -8.52 16.87
C ILE A 9 -22.28 -8.99 16.78
N THR A 10 -22.02 -10.23 17.19
CA THR A 10 -20.78 -10.95 16.90
C THR A 10 -20.77 -11.23 15.41
N LEU A 11 -20.27 -10.27 14.63
CA LEU A 11 -19.90 -10.48 13.24
C LEU A 11 -18.92 -11.67 13.23
N GLN A 12 -19.34 -12.79 12.64
CA GLN A 12 -18.50 -13.99 12.54
C GLN A 12 -17.09 -13.61 12.05
N THR A 13 -16.08 -14.19 12.70
CA THR A 13 -14.68 -14.07 12.31
C THR A 13 -14.51 -14.69 10.92
N LYS A 14 -14.35 -13.81 9.92
CA LYS A 14 -14.06 -14.19 8.54
C LYS A 14 -12.70 -14.91 8.48
N LYS A 15 -12.59 -15.93 7.62
CA LYS A 15 -11.34 -16.66 7.37
C LYS A 15 -10.24 -15.67 6.97
N HIS A 16 -9.09 -15.75 7.63
CA HIS A 16 -7.96 -14.92 7.26
C HIS A 16 -7.22 -15.52 6.06
N PHE A 17 -6.71 -14.69 5.15
CA PHE A 17 -5.94 -15.15 4.00
C PHE A 17 -4.44 -14.96 4.28
N GLU A 18 -3.86 -15.87 5.06
CA GLU A 18 -2.48 -15.72 5.53
C GLU A 18 -1.46 -15.65 4.40
N ILE A 19 -1.67 -16.39 3.30
CA ILE A 19 -0.78 -16.32 2.12
C ILE A 19 -0.73 -14.91 1.55
N LEU A 20 -1.88 -14.24 1.44
CA LEU A 20 -1.94 -12.89 0.91
C LEU A 20 -1.20 -11.88 1.82
N ASP A 21 -1.15 -12.12 3.13
CA ASP A 21 -0.28 -11.36 4.03
C ASP A 21 1.21 -11.64 3.78
N GLY A 22 1.59 -12.89 3.53
CA GLY A 22 2.95 -13.24 3.13
C GLY A 22 3.38 -12.53 1.84
N LEU A 23 2.52 -12.54 0.83
CA LEU A 23 2.78 -11.87 -0.45
C LEU A 23 2.90 -10.35 -0.32
N ARG A 24 2.17 -9.73 0.63
CA ARG A 24 2.39 -8.30 0.96
C ARG A 24 3.81 -8.03 1.42
N GLY A 25 4.37 -8.90 2.25
CA GLY A 25 5.75 -8.76 2.71
C GLY A 25 6.75 -8.90 1.57
N VAL A 26 6.55 -9.89 0.69
CA VAL A 26 7.38 -10.07 -0.53
C VAL A 26 7.33 -8.83 -1.41
N ALA A 27 6.14 -8.30 -1.70
CA ALA A 27 5.95 -7.08 -2.48
C ALA A 27 6.59 -5.86 -1.81
N ALA A 28 6.45 -5.69 -0.49
CA ALA A 28 7.04 -4.57 0.23
C ALA A 28 8.56 -4.62 0.18
N LEU A 29 9.16 -5.79 0.37
CA LEU A 29 10.61 -5.96 0.25
C LEU A 29 11.10 -5.68 -1.17
N ALA A 30 10.38 -6.16 -2.19
CA ALA A 30 10.71 -5.90 -3.59
C ALA A 30 10.71 -4.41 -3.92
N VAL A 31 9.73 -3.64 -3.42
CA VAL A 31 9.68 -2.17 -3.60
C VAL A 31 10.89 -1.49 -2.95
N VAL A 32 11.24 -1.86 -1.72
CA VAL A 32 12.39 -1.26 -1.03
C VAL A 32 13.69 -1.58 -1.77
N ILE A 33 13.89 -2.84 -2.19
CA ILE A 33 15.08 -3.23 -2.96
C ILE A 33 15.11 -2.47 -4.29
N PHE A 34 13.99 -2.38 -5.01
CA PHE A 34 13.87 -1.59 -6.23
C PHE A 34 14.31 -0.14 -6.03
N HIS A 35 13.86 0.51 -4.96
CA HIS A 35 14.25 1.89 -4.70
C HIS A 35 15.74 2.03 -4.39
N PHE A 36 16.42 1.06 -3.78
CA PHE A 36 17.89 1.12 -3.69
C PHE A 36 18.54 0.91 -5.06
N MET A 37 18.01 -0.03 -5.85
CA MET A 37 18.58 -0.38 -7.15
C MET A 37 18.36 0.67 -8.23
N GLU A 38 17.29 1.47 -8.18
CA GLU A 38 17.08 2.55 -9.16
C GLU A 38 18.11 3.69 -9.01
N TRP A 39 18.65 3.90 -7.80
CA TRP A 39 19.79 4.79 -7.58
C TRP A 39 21.11 4.16 -8.02
N ALA A 40 21.33 2.88 -7.71
CA ALA A 40 22.56 2.16 -8.05
C ALA A 40 22.70 1.88 -9.57
N TYR A 41 21.58 1.62 -10.24
CA TYR A 41 21.48 1.27 -11.66
C TYR A 41 20.49 2.22 -12.34
N THR A 42 20.98 3.41 -12.72
CA THR A 42 20.19 4.42 -13.44
C THR A 42 19.77 3.95 -14.83
N ASP A 43 20.52 3.03 -15.44
CA ASP A 43 20.09 2.28 -16.61
C ASP A 43 19.28 1.05 -16.16
N PHE A 44 17.95 1.15 -16.30
CA PHE A 44 17.01 0.11 -15.90
C PHE A 44 17.23 -1.22 -16.64
N THR A 45 17.89 -1.23 -17.81
CA THR A 45 18.22 -2.48 -18.53
C THR A 45 19.24 -3.34 -17.79
N THR A 46 20.02 -2.73 -16.90
CA THR A 46 21.01 -3.40 -16.04
C THR A 46 20.49 -3.68 -14.63
N ASN A 47 19.32 -3.14 -14.28
CA ASN A 47 18.69 -3.33 -12.98
C ASN A 47 17.88 -4.64 -12.95
N PHE A 48 18.35 -5.63 -12.19
CA PHE A 48 17.72 -6.96 -12.12
C PHE A 48 16.30 -6.95 -11.53
N ILE A 49 15.90 -5.88 -10.83
CA ILE A 49 14.57 -5.73 -10.22
C ILE A 49 13.86 -4.48 -10.75
N ALA A 50 14.15 -4.07 -12.00
CA ALA A 50 13.64 -2.85 -12.63
C ALA A 50 12.11 -2.69 -12.57
N HIS A 51 11.35 -3.79 -12.39
CA HIS A 51 9.89 -3.79 -12.29
C HIS A 51 9.34 -3.87 -10.87
N GLY A 52 10.18 -3.73 -9.84
CA GLY A 52 9.74 -3.75 -8.45
C GLY A 52 8.69 -2.67 -8.12
N PHE A 53 8.63 -1.58 -8.88
CA PHE A 53 7.57 -0.58 -8.76
C PHE A 53 6.16 -1.11 -9.07
N LEU A 54 6.02 -2.24 -9.80
CA LEU A 54 4.74 -2.88 -10.08
C LEU A 54 4.11 -3.53 -8.83
N ALA A 55 4.87 -3.72 -7.75
CA ALA A 55 4.30 -4.23 -6.50
C ALA A 55 3.20 -3.30 -5.95
N VAL A 56 3.21 -2.01 -6.32
CA VAL A 56 2.13 -1.07 -6.00
C VAL A 56 0.80 -1.49 -6.64
N ASP A 57 0.80 -1.95 -7.90
CA ASP A 57 -0.41 -2.45 -8.57
C ASP A 57 -0.88 -3.77 -7.94
N PHE A 58 0.05 -4.63 -7.52
CA PHE A 58 -0.28 -5.81 -6.72
C PHE A 58 -0.94 -5.42 -5.39
N PHE A 59 -0.44 -4.40 -4.69
CA PHE A 59 -1.06 -3.88 -3.46
C PHE A 59 -2.47 -3.33 -3.71
N PHE A 60 -2.68 -2.58 -4.79
CA PHE A 60 -3.99 -2.06 -5.17
C PHE A 60 -4.98 -3.19 -5.49
N CYS A 61 -4.55 -4.21 -6.23
CA CYS A 61 -5.37 -5.39 -6.52
C CYS A 61 -5.72 -6.15 -5.24
N LEU A 62 -4.75 -6.38 -4.37
CA LEU A 62 -4.99 -6.99 -3.08
C LEU A 62 -5.90 -6.13 -2.18
N SER A 63 -5.82 -4.80 -2.28
CA SER A 63 -6.67 -3.89 -1.53
C SER A 63 -8.14 -4.04 -1.94
N GLY A 64 -8.43 -4.03 -3.25
CA GLY A 64 -9.77 -4.26 -3.77
C GLY A 64 -10.37 -5.58 -3.32
N PHE A 65 -9.58 -6.67 -3.39
CA PHE A 65 -9.99 -7.99 -2.91
C PHE A 65 -10.30 -8.00 -1.41
N VAL A 66 -9.40 -7.46 -0.58
CA VAL A 66 -9.54 -7.47 0.88
C VAL A 66 -10.62 -6.50 1.36
N ILE A 67 -10.84 -5.37 0.69
CA ILE A 67 -11.94 -4.47 1.00
C ILE A 67 -13.29 -5.14 0.72
N GLY A 68 -13.46 -5.73 -0.47
CA GLY A 68 -14.67 -6.49 -0.79
C GLY A 68 -14.92 -7.57 0.27
N TYR A 69 -13.89 -8.37 0.56
CA TYR A 69 -13.94 -9.41 1.58
C TYR A 69 -14.33 -8.89 2.96
N ALA A 70 -13.75 -7.79 3.41
CA ALA A 70 -13.97 -7.28 4.75
C ALA A 70 -15.29 -6.50 4.90
N TYR A 71 -15.76 -5.82 3.85
CA TYR A 71 -16.77 -4.76 3.98
C TYR A 71 -18.03 -4.91 3.15
N ASP A 72 -18.10 -5.74 2.09
CA ASP A 72 -19.31 -5.80 1.23
C ASP A 72 -20.58 -6.11 2.05
N ASP A 73 -20.53 -7.05 2.99
CA ASP A 73 -21.68 -7.43 3.84
C ASP A 73 -21.83 -6.56 5.10
N ARG A 74 -20.86 -5.70 5.38
CA ARG A 74 -20.74 -4.97 6.66
C ARG A 74 -20.97 -3.47 6.51
N ILE A 75 -20.60 -2.88 5.38
CA ILE A 75 -20.62 -1.43 5.18
C ILE A 75 -22.04 -0.85 5.30
N ALA A 76 -23.05 -1.57 4.81
CA ALA A 76 -24.45 -1.18 4.93
C ALA A 76 -24.93 -1.14 6.40
N LYS A 77 -24.41 -2.02 7.26
CA LYS A 77 -24.78 -2.09 8.68
C LYS A 77 -23.99 -1.11 9.53
N MET A 78 -22.70 -0.95 9.24
CA MET A 78 -21.81 -0.06 10.02
C MET A 78 -21.97 1.42 9.64
N GLY A 79 -22.39 1.72 8.42
CA GLY A 79 -22.46 3.07 7.88
C GLY A 79 -21.13 3.60 7.34
N VAL A 80 -21.22 4.54 6.39
CA VAL A 80 -20.07 5.11 5.67
C VAL A 80 -19.08 5.82 6.60
N LEU A 81 -19.57 6.53 7.62
CA LEU A 81 -18.71 7.23 8.58
C LEU A 81 -17.83 6.27 9.39
N GLU A 82 -18.39 5.16 9.89
CA GLU A 82 -17.61 4.17 10.64
C GLU A 82 -16.65 3.40 9.73
N PHE A 83 -17.00 3.21 8.46
CA PHE A 83 -16.08 2.68 7.46
C PHE A 83 -14.86 3.58 7.34
N PHE A 84 -15.03 4.88 7.11
CA PHE A 84 -13.90 5.82 7.00
C PHE A 84 -13.08 5.90 8.27
N LYS A 85 -13.70 5.93 9.46
CA LYS A 85 -12.95 5.84 10.73
C LYS A 85 -12.11 4.58 10.80
N SER A 86 -12.64 3.43 10.37
CA SER A 86 -11.89 2.17 10.31
C SER A 86 -10.68 2.27 9.38
N ARG A 87 -10.83 2.92 8.22
CA ARG A 87 -9.76 3.12 7.26
C ARG A 87 -8.70 4.10 7.77
N ILE A 88 -9.11 5.22 8.36
CA ILE A 88 -8.21 6.22 8.96
C ILE A 88 -7.40 5.59 10.09
N ILE A 89 -8.05 4.86 11.01
CA ILE A 89 -7.33 4.15 12.09
C ILE A 89 -6.32 3.17 11.50
N ARG A 90 -6.65 2.49 10.39
CA ARG A 90 -5.74 1.51 9.79
C ARG A 90 -4.54 2.12 9.05
N LEU A 91 -4.73 3.24 8.34
CA LEU A 91 -3.74 3.77 7.40
C LEU A 91 -3.01 5.00 7.97
N HIS A 92 -3.75 5.95 8.53
CA HIS A 92 -3.22 7.29 8.83
C HIS A 92 -2.13 7.35 9.91
N PRO A 93 -2.09 6.48 10.95
CA PRO A 93 -0.98 6.50 11.90
C PRO A 93 0.39 6.43 11.23
N LEU A 94 0.55 5.52 10.25
CA LEU A 94 1.83 5.34 9.55
C LEU A 94 2.09 6.41 8.49
N VAL A 95 1.06 7.10 7.99
CA VAL A 95 1.25 8.34 7.22
C VAL A 95 1.94 9.38 8.09
N ILE A 96 1.43 9.63 9.30
CA ILE A 96 2.02 10.58 10.24
C ILE A 96 3.47 10.18 10.58
N ALA A 97 3.72 8.91 10.92
CA ALA A 97 5.07 8.45 11.23
C ALA A 97 6.04 8.64 10.05
N GLY A 98 5.62 8.25 8.84
CA GLY A 98 6.43 8.42 7.64
C GLY A 98 6.73 9.89 7.31
N SER A 99 5.73 10.78 7.41
CA SER A 99 5.92 12.23 7.22
C SER A 99 6.88 12.83 8.25
N VAL A 100 6.78 12.42 9.52
CA VAL A 100 7.69 12.87 10.58
C VAL A 100 9.11 12.40 10.30
N LEU A 101 9.31 11.11 9.99
CA LEU A 101 10.63 10.58 9.66
C LEU A 101 11.21 11.25 8.42
N GLY A 102 10.38 11.54 7.42
CA GLY A 102 10.79 12.26 6.22
C GLY A 102 11.19 13.71 6.45
N LEU A 103 10.48 14.42 7.33
CA LEU A 103 10.87 15.76 7.76
C LEU A 103 12.21 15.71 8.51
N LEU A 104 12.37 14.77 9.45
CA LEU A 104 13.63 14.59 10.18
C LEU A 104 14.78 14.28 9.22
N ALA A 105 14.56 13.39 8.25
CA ALA A 105 15.53 13.08 7.20
C ALA A 105 15.74 14.23 6.21
N PHE A 106 14.92 15.27 6.20
CA PHE A 106 15.17 16.49 5.42
C PHE A 106 15.96 17.52 6.22
N LEU A 107 15.69 17.63 7.52
CA LEU A 107 16.36 18.61 8.39
C LEU A 107 17.74 18.16 8.86
N PHE A 108 17.97 16.85 8.99
CA PHE A 108 19.16 16.28 9.63
C PHE A 108 19.94 15.30 8.75
N ASP A 109 19.71 15.32 7.44
CA ASP A 109 20.49 14.49 6.52
C ASP A 109 21.94 15.02 6.44
N PRO A 110 22.94 14.24 6.86
CA PRO A 110 24.34 14.68 6.86
C PRO A 110 24.95 14.71 5.46
N PHE A 111 24.26 14.16 4.46
CA PHE A 111 24.75 14.04 3.09
C PHE A 111 24.03 14.98 2.13
N GLY A 112 22.99 15.70 2.56
CA GLY A 112 22.23 16.63 1.72
C GLY A 112 20.96 17.17 2.37
N GLY A 113 19.97 17.53 1.55
CA GLY A 113 18.65 18.01 1.99
C GLY A 113 18.50 19.52 2.07
N HIS A 114 19.60 20.26 2.14
CA HIS A 114 19.70 21.73 2.05
C HIS A 114 18.47 22.52 2.56
N PRO A 115 18.03 22.30 3.81
CA PRO A 115 16.86 22.99 4.36
C PRO A 115 17.01 24.52 4.35
N GLU A 116 18.24 25.02 4.36
CA GLU A 116 18.60 26.44 4.22
C GLU A 116 18.14 27.08 2.92
N LEU A 117 17.91 26.30 1.85
CA LEU A 117 17.40 26.79 0.57
C LEU A 117 15.89 27.09 0.59
N TYR A 118 15.20 26.73 1.67
CA TYR A 118 13.75 26.81 1.79
C TYR A 118 13.36 27.67 2.97
N SER A 119 12.35 28.55 2.78
CA SER A 119 11.80 29.30 3.90
C SER A 119 11.12 28.36 4.91
N THR A 120 11.19 28.70 6.20
CA THR A 120 10.53 27.92 7.27
C THR A 120 9.04 27.71 7.00
N GLY A 121 8.35 28.74 6.47
CA GLY A 121 6.94 28.65 6.10
C GLY A 121 6.68 27.61 4.99
N LYS A 122 7.57 27.51 3.99
CA LYS A 122 7.48 26.52 2.91
C LYS A 122 7.65 25.10 3.44
N ILE A 123 8.60 24.87 4.34
CA ILE A 123 8.84 23.57 4.99
C ILE A 123 7.62 23.17 5.83
N ILE A 124 7.09 24.07 6.66
CA ILE A 124 5.90 23.82 7.49
C ILE A 124 4.70 23.47 6.61
N LEU A 125 4.46 24.24 5.54
CA LEU A 125 3.36 23.99 4.61
C LEU A 125 3.49 22.60 3.96
N ALA A 126 4.67 22.26 3.44
CA ALA A 126 4.93 20.95 2.87
C ALA A 126 4.73 19.82 3.89
N PHE A 127 5.06 20.06 5.16
CA PHE A 127 4.91 19.07 6.22
C PHE A 127 3.45 18.83 6.57
N VAL A 128 2.67 19.91 6.73
CA VAL A 128 1.21 19.82 6.94
C VAL A 128 0.54 19.12 5.75
N CYS A 129 0.91 19.47 4.52
CA CYS A 129 0.42 18.79 3.32
C CYS A 129 0.77 17.30 3.32
N SER A 130 1.98 16.93 3.73
CA SER A 130 2.38 15.52 3.85
C SER A 130 1.54 14.76 4.89
N LEU A 131 1.30 15.35 6.07
CA LEU A 131 0.45 14.76 7.11
C LEU A 131 -0.99 14.54 6.63
N LEU A 132 -1.52 15.46 5.83
CA LEU A 132 -2.90 15.43 5.33
C LEU A 132 -3.06 14.70 4.00
N LEU A 133 -1.98 14.17 3.42
CA LEU A 133 -1.95 13.62 2.06
C LEU A 133 -2.48 14.61 1.01
N ILE A 134 -2.08 15.89 1.11
CA ILE A 134 -2.32 16.90 0.08
C ILE A 134 -1.08 16.96 -0.83
N PRO A 135 -1.21 16.73 -2.14
CA PRO A 135 -0.08 16.81 -3.06
C PRO A 135 0.43 18.26 -3.16
N LEU A 136 1.72 18.46 -2.89
CA LEU A 136 2.40 19.75 -2.97
C LEU A 136 3.87 19.58 -3.39
N PRO A 137 4.16 19.54 -4.71
CA PRO A 137 5.51 19.29 -5.23
C PRO A 137 6.37 20.55 -5.18
N VAL A 138 6.79 20.97 -3.99
CA VAL A 138 7.48 22.27 -3.78
C VAL A 138 8.94 22.16 -3.33
N ILE A 139 9.38 20.97 -2.93
CA ILE A 139 10.77 20.71 -2.51
C ILE A 139 11.53 20.07 -3.68
N GLU A 140 12.43 20.83 -4.28
CA GLU A 140 13.19 20.45 -5.49
C GLU A 140 14.19 19.34 -5.19
N ASP A 141 14.88 19.41 -4.05
CA ASP A 141 15.81 18.41 -3.53
C ASP A 141 15.15 17.05 -3.28
N ARG A 142 13.82 17.02 -3.28
CA ARG A 142 12.99 15.82 -3.18
C ARG A 142 12.38 15.45 -4.53
N GLY A 143 12.99 15.87 -5.64
CA GLY A 143 12.62 15.55 -7.02
C GLY A 143 11.22 16.04 -7.41
N PHE A 144 10.74 17.13 -6.81
CA PHE A 144 9.35 17.61 -6.96
C PHE A 144 8.31 16.50 -6.71
N ASN A 145 8.60 15.57 -5.80
CA ASN A 145 7.65 14.55 -5.38
C ASN A 145 6.39 15.22 -4.83
N LEU A 146 5.22 14.71 -5.23
CA LEU A 146 3.91 15.21 -4.78
C LEU A 146 3.78 15.19 -3.25
N PHE A 147 4.43 14.23 -2.60
CA PHE A 147 4.47 14.08 -1.15
C PHE A 147 5.92 14.18 -0.67
N SER A 148 6.45 15.40 -0.58
CA SER A 148 7.90 15.64 -0.47
C SER A 148 8.60 14.93 0.69
N PHE A 149 7.92 14.77 1.83
CA PHE A 149 8.49 14.06 2.98
C PHE A 149 8.22 12.56 2.98
N ASN A 150 7.36 12.05 2.11
CA ASN A 150 7.15 10.60 2.01
C ASN A 150 6.60 10.24 0.63
N ALA A 151 7.49 10.11 -0.35
CA ALA A 151 7.13 9.86 -1.74
C ALA A 151 6.14 8.69 -1.93
N PRO A 152 6.32 7.50 -1.31
CA PRO A 152 5.38 6.38 -1.38
C PRO A 152 3.93 6.69 -1.00
N SER A 153 3.67 7.82 -0.34
CA SER A 153 2.33 8.29 0.03
C SER A 153 1.44 8.59 -1.17
N TRP A 154 2.00 8.74 -2.39
CA TRP A 154 1.19 8.92 -3.60
C TRP A 154 0.22 7.76 -3.84
N SER A 155 0.65 6.53 -3.56
CA SER A 155 -0.21 5.36 -3.70
C SER A 155 -1.28 5.32 -2.60
N LEU A 156 -0.96 5.80 -1.41
CA LEU A 156 -1.90 5.88 -0.28
C LEU A 156 -2.96 6.95 -0.49
N PHE A 157 -2.59 8.09 -1.08
CA PHE A 157 -3.56 9.10 -1.52
C PHE A 157 -4.60 8.46 -2.43
N TRP A 158 -4.15 7.76 -3.48
CA TRP A 158 -5.04 7.05 -4.39
C TRP A 158 -5.85 5.96 -3.69
N GLU A 159 -5.26 5.20 -2.77
CA GLU A 159 -5.96 4.22 -1.93
C GLU A 159 -7.11 4.88 -1.15
N TYR A 160 -6.92 6.06 -0.56
CA TYR A 160 -8.02 6.80 0.07
C TYR A 160 -9.12 7.18 -0.92
N ILE A 161 -8.76 7.65 -2.12
CA ILE A 161 -9.72 7.91 -3.20
C ILE A 161 -10.50 6.63 -3.56
N ALA A 162 -9.84 5.49 -3.75
CA ALA A 162 -10.49 4.22 -4.01
C ALA A 162 -11.43 3.78 -2.87
N ASN A 163 -11.05 4.02 -1.62
CA ASN A 163 -11.90 3.79 -0.45
C ASN A 163 -13.16 4.69 -0.47
N ILE A 164 -13.03 5.95 -0.91
CA ILE A 164 -14.17 6.87 -1.08
C ILE A 164 -15.11 6.35 -2.16
N PHE A 165 -14.59 6.05 -3.36
CA PHE A 165 -15.40 5.48 -4.44
C PHE A 165 -16.04 4.16 -4.03
N TYR A 166 -15.33 3.31 -3.28
CA TYR A 166 -15.90 2.09 -2.74
C TYR A 166 -17.10 2.36 -1.83
N ALA A 167 -16.94 3.25 -0.85
CA ALA A 167 -17.95 3.52 0.17
C ALA A 167 -19.20 4.23 -0.36
N PHE A 168 -19.11 4.98 -1.45
CA PHE A 168 -20.26 5.70 -2.02
C PHE A 168 -20.87 5.02 -3.26
N VAL A 169 -20.04 4.33 -4.05
CA VAL A 169 -20.45 3.78 -5.35
C VAL A 169 -20.22 2.27 -5.39
N LEU A 170 -18.97 1.81 -5.29
CA LEU A 170 -18.62 0.43 -5.71
C LEU A 170 -19.22 -0.65 -4.81
N TYR A 171 -19.50 -0.39 -3.53
CA TYR A 171 -20.13 -1.39 -2.66
C TYR A 171 -21.57 -1.73 -3.09
N ARG A 172 -22.25 -0.82 -3.82
CA ARG A 172 -23.65 -0.97 -4.25
C ARG A 172 -23.81 -1.52 -5.66
N ILE A 173 -22.78 -1.40 -6.51
CA ILE A 173 -22.90 -1.80 -7.91
C ILE A 173 -22.88 -3.33 -8.06
N LYS A 174 -23.69 -3.81 -9.00
CA LYS A 174 -23.73 -5.23 -9.39
C LYS A 174 -22.47 -5.63 -10.16
N ARG A 175 -22.21 -6.93 -10.20
CA ARG A 175 -21.05 -7.53 -10.90
C ARG A 175 -20.94 -7.09 -12.37
N GLY A 176 -22.05 -6.95 -13.10
CA GLY A 176 -22.02 -6.55 -14.51
C GLY A 176 -21.43 -5.15 -14.73
N LEU A 177 -21.89 -4.16 -13.95
CA LEU A 177 -21.32 -2.81 -14.02
C LEU A 177 -19.87 -2.77 -13.51
N LEU A 178 -19.55 -3.55 -12.47
CA LEU A 178 -18.17 -3.69 -11.99
C LEU A 178 -17.24 -4.24 -13.09
N LEU A 179 -17.68 -5.26 -13.84
CA LEU A 179 -16.93 -5.80 -14.97
C LEU A 179 -16.73 -4.76 -16.06
N LEU A 180 -17.77 -4.01 -16.43
CA LEU A 180 -17.67 -2.92 -17.41
C LEU A 180 -16.65 -1.86 -16.98
N LEU A 181 -16.73 -1.38 -15.74
CA LEU A 181 -15.76 -0.42 -15.20
C LEU A 181 -14.33 -0.99 -15.19
N THR A 182 -14.19 -2.28 -14.86
CA THR A 182 -12.89 -2.96 -14.89
C THR A 182 -12.31 -2.97 -16.32
N ILE A 183 -13.12 -3.28 -17.34
CA ILE A 183 -12.69 -3.25 -18.75
C ILE A 183 -12.30 -1.83 -19.18
N ILE A 184 -13.09 -0.82 -18.83
CA ILE A 184 -12.77 0.59 -19.13
C ILE A 184 -11.44 0.98 -18.48
N SER A 185 -11.24 0.63 -17.21
CA SER A 185 -9.98 0.90 -16.52
C SER A 185 -8.79 0.12 -17.08
N ALA A 186 -9.02 -1.08 -17.65
CA ALA A 186 -7.99 -1.86 -18.33
C ALA A 186 -7.51 -1.15 -19.61
N VAL A 187 -8.43 -0.55 -20.37
CA VAL A 187 -8.08 0.29 -21.52
C VAL A 187 -7.27 1.50 -21.07
N ALA A 188 -7.66 2.16 -19.97
CA ALA A 188 -6.96 3.32 -19.44
C ALA A 188 -5.51 3.00 -19.02
N ILE A 189 -5.28 1.91 -18.29
CA ILE A 189 -3.91 1.53 -17.86
C ILE A 189 -3.04 1.07 -19.05
N CYS A 190 -3.62 0.37 -20.04
CA CYS A 190 -2.91 0.04 -21.28
C CYS A 190 -2.55 1.30 -22.08
N TRP A 191 -3.42 2.30 -22.11
CA TRP A 191 -3.14 3.59 -22.75
C TRP A 191 -2.01 4.35 -22.05
N VAL A 192 -1.98 4.35 -20.71
CA VAL A 192 -0.87 4.93 -19.93
C VAL A 192 0.46 4.27 -20.29
N ALA A 193 0.48 2.93 -20.34
CA ALA A 193 1.68 2.19 -20.70
C ALA A 193 2.15 2.44 -22.13
N TYR A 194 1.22 2.52 -23.08
CA TYR A 194 1.52 2.86 -24.47
C TYR A 194 2.10 4.29 -24.59
N ARG A 195 1.46 5.27 -23.92
CA ARG A 195 1.87 6.69 -23.96
C ARG A 195 3.25 6.90 -23.33
N SER A 196 3.52 6.25 -22.21
CA SER A 196 4.72 6.49 -21.40
C SER A 196 5.84 5.48 -21.65
N GLY A 197 5.58 4.43 -22.44
CA GLY A 197 6.50 3.32 -22.68
C GLY A 197 6.59 2.29 -21.55
N ASN A 198 6.00 2.59 -20.38
CA ASN A 198 5.94 1.77 -19.18
C ASN A 198 4.86 2.32 -18.22
N LEU A 199 4.71 1.72 -17.04
CA LEU A 199 3.78 2.08 -15.95
C LEU A 199 4.48 2.77 -14.77
N LEU A 200 5.74 3.18 -14.90
CA LEU A 200 6.48 3.91 -13.88
C LEU A 200 5.98 5.36 -13.79
N GLY A 201 4.88 5.58 -13.07
CA GLY A 201 4.25 6.89 -12.91
C GLY A 201 3.22 6.93 -11.77
N GLY A 202 2.81 8.14 -11.39
CA GLY A 202 1.82 8.39 -10.32
C GLY A 202 2.36 9.26 -9.17
N TRP A 203 3.67 9.42 -9.08
CA TRP A 203 4.35 10.06 -7.95
C TRP A 203 4.72 11.53 -8.18
N SER A 204 4.70 12.00 -9.44
CA SER A 204 5.06 13.35 -9.86
C SER A 204 3.87 14.09 -10.48
N GLY A 205 3.97 15.43 -10.59
CA GLY A 205 2.95 16.25 -11.24
C GLY A 205 2.56 15.76 -12.65
N PRO A 206 3.52 15.57 -13.58
CA PRO A 206 3.24 15.11 -14.94
C PRO A 206 2.59 13.72 -15.03
N THR A 207 2.84 12.85 -14.04
CA THR A 207 2.36 11.47 -14.02
C THR A 207 1.21 11.25 -13.02
N PHE A 208 0.67 12.31 -12.42
CA PHE A 208 -0.34 12.22 -11.36
C PHE A 208 -1.53 11.32 -11.74
N TRP A 209 -2.05 11.51 -12.95
CA TRP A 209 -3.19 10.74 -13.48
C TRP A 209 -2.84 9.30 -13.87
N ASP A 210 -1.57 8.99 -14.09
CA ASP A 210 -1.12 7.60 -14.30
C ASP A 210 -1.38 6.78 -13.02
N GLY A 211 -1.18 7.39 -11.85
CA GLY A 211 -1.53 6.80 -10.56
C GLY A 211 -3.03 6.51 -10.43
N ALA A 212 -3.88 7.36 -10.98
CA ALA A 212 -5.34 7.16 -11.01
C ALA A 212 -5.72 5.93 -11.85
N ALA A 213 -5.13 5.78 -13.05
CA ALA A 213 -5.39 4.64 -13.91
C ALA A 213 -4.91 3.31 -13.29
N ARG A 214 -3.71 3.34 -12.69
CA ARG A 214 -3.09 2.19 -11.99
C ARG A 214 -3.98 1.68 -10.86
N ILE A 215 -4.45 2.56 -9.98
CA ILE A 215 -5.33 2.14 -8.90
C ILE A 215 -6.71 1.73 -9.40
N ALA A 216 -7.28 2.46 -10.37
CA ALA A 216 -8.64 2.21 -10.84
C ALA A 216 -8.75 0.78 -11.37
N TYR A 217 -7.84 0.37 -12.25
CA TYR A 217 -7.84 -0.99 -12.77
C TYR A 217 -7.58 -2.01 -11.66
N SER A 218 -6.46 -1.87 -10.96
CA SER A 218 -5.98 -2.89 -10.03
C SER A 218 -7.01 -3.12 -8.92
N PHE A 219 -7.55 -2.06 -8.31
CA PHE A 219 -8.56 -2.14 -7.27
C PHE A 219 -9.86 -2.79 -7.75
N LEU A 220 -10.37 -2.42 -8.93
CA LEU A 220 -11.59 -3.00 -9.50
C LEU A 220 -11.41 -4.48 -9.82
N ALA A 221 -10.25 -4.88 -10.37
CA ALA A 221 -9.91 -6.27 -10.65
C ALA A 221 -9.91 -7.11 -9.36
N GLY A 222 -9.30 -6.62 -8.29
CA GLY A 222 -9.31 -7.27 -6.98
C GLY A 222 -10.72 -7.45 -6.41
N LEU A 223 -11.54 -6.39 -6.48
CA LEU A 223 -12.93 -6.45 -6.04
C LEU A 223 -13.77 -7.43 -6.89
N LEU A 224 -13.51 -7.48 -8.19
CA LEU A 224 -14.17 -8.39 -9.12
C LEU A 224 -13.80 -9.85 -8.84
N ILE A 225 -12.54 -10.16 -8.53
CA ILE A 225 -12.11 -11.50 -8.11
C ILE A 225 -12.91 -11.95 -6.89
N TYR A 226 -12.98 -11.11 -5.86
CA TYR A 226 -13.74 -11.41 -4.65
C TYR A 226 -15.21 -11.66 -4.95
N ARG A 227 -15.89 -10.73 -5.63
CA ARG A 227 -17.34 -10.83 -5.91
C ARG A 227 -17.71 -11.94 -6.88
N SER A 228 -16.78 -12.34 -7.74
CA SER A 228 -16.97 -13.46 -8.66
C SER A 228 -16.57 -14.80 -8.04
N ASN A 229 -16.09 -14.80 -6.80
CA ASN A 229 -15.55 -15.97 -6.10
C ASN A 229 -14.49 -16.71 -6.94
N TRP A 230 -13.63 -15.96 -7.63
CA TRP A 230 -12.56 -16.50 -8.47
C TRP A 230 -11.36 -16.92 -7.61
N ILE A 231 -11.57 -17.94 -6.77
CA ILE A 231 -10.55 -18.51 -5.90
C ILE A 231 -10.08 -19.83 -6.51
N ILE A 232 -8.79 -19.91 -6.87
CA ILE A 232 -8.20 -21.07 -7.56
C ILE A 232 -7.43 -21.91 -6.55
N LYS A 233 -8.01 -23.03 -6.13
CA LYS A 233 -7.36 -23.98 -5.23
C LYS A 233 -6.14 -24.60 -5.91
N ASN A 234 -5.00 -24.61 -5.23
CA ASN A 234 -3.75 -25.15 -5.73
C ASN A 234 -2.85 -25.61 -4.56
N LYS A 235 -1.75 -26.30 -4.89
CA LYS A 235 -0.78 -26.83 -3.92
C LYS A 235 0.59 -26.12 -3.97
N LEU A 236 0.67 -24.93 -4.56
CA LEU A 236 1.95 -24.20 -4.74
C LEU A 236 2.53 -23.71 -3.41
N GLY A 237 1.69 -23.55 -2.38
CA GLY A 237 2.11 -23.08 -1.07
C GLY A 237 2.59 -21.63 -1.07
N PHE A 238 3.12 -21.16 0.06
CA PHE A 238 3.66 -19.80 0.16
C PHE A 238 4.87 -19.59 -0.75
N ALA A 239 5.81 -20.54 -0.74
CA ALA A 239 7.04 -20.43 -1.53
C ALA A 239 6.76 -20.36 -3.04
N GLY A 240 5.84 -21.19 -3.56
CA GLY A 240 5.49 -21.19 -4.98
C GLY A 240 4.82 -19.88 -5.42
N ILE A 241 3.79 -19.41 -4.69
CA ILE A 241 3.13 -18.15 -5.05
C ILE A 241 4.05 -16.94 -4.82
N GLY A 242 4.87 -16.97 -3.77
CA GLY A 242 5.87 -15.94 -3.50
C GLY A 242 6.94 -15.86 -4.59
N ALA A 243 7.43 -17.00 -5.09
CA ALA A 243 8.36 -17.05 -6.21
C ALA A 243 7.73 -16.52 -7.50
N LEU A 244 6.48 -16.89 -7.80
CA LEU A 244 5.75 -16.36 -8.95
C LEU A 244 5.60 -14.83 -8.86
N LEU A 245 5.24 -14.31 -7.69
CA LEU A 245 5.19 -12.86 -7.47
C LEU A 245 6.55 -12.20 -7.70
N PHE A 246 7.62 -12.80 -7.18
CA PHE A 246 8.97 -12.25 -7.33
C PHE A 246 9.46 -12.25 -8.79
N LEU A 247 9.10 -13.27 -9.57
CA LEU A 247 9.44 -13.33 -11.00
C LEU A 247 8.85 -12.17 -11.81
N ALA A 248 7.68 -11.63 -11.43
CA ALA A 248 7.14 -10.44 -12.07
C ALA A 248 8.06 -9.21 -11.92
N PHE A 249 8.79 -9.13 -10.81
CA PHE A 249 9.71 -8.01 -10.53
C PHE A 249 11.08 -8.19 -11.18
N LEU A 250 11.48 -9.45 -11.47
CA LEU A 250 12.75 -9.82 -12.09
C LEU A 250 12.72 -9.86 -13.63
N MET A 251 11.59 -9.55 -14.25
CA MET A 251 11.47 -9.48 -15.71
C MET A 251 12.53 -8.52 -16.28
N PRO A 252 13.20 -8.81 -17.41
CA PRO A 252 14.15 -7.86 -17.98
C PRO A 252 13.44 -6.57 -18.42
N PHE A 253 14.06 -5.41 -18.17
CA PHE A 253 13.57 -4.15 -18.68
C PHE A 253 13.85 -4.04 -20.18
N SER A 254 12.84 -3.67 -20.98
CA SER A 254 12.99 -3.61 -22.43
C SER A 254 12.07 -2.57 -23.08
N LYS A 255 12.26 -2.33 -24.38
CA LYS A 255 11.34 -1.50 -25.17
C LYS A 255 9.90 -2.05 -25.26
N TRP A 256 9.66 -3.29 -24.85
CA TRP A 256 8.34 -3.94 -24.86
C TRP A 256 7.57 -3.76 -23.54
N ASN A 257 8.11 -2.98 -22.60
CA ASN A 257 7.48 -2.72 -21.31
C ASN A 257 6.07 -2.13 -21.40
N TRP A 258 5.79 -1.34 -22.43
CA TRP A 258 4.44 -0.84 -22.73
C TRP A 258 3.40 -1.97 -22.93
N LEU A 259 3.86 -3.18 -23.23
CA LEU A 259 3.03 -4.39 -23.40
C LEU A 259 3.18 -5.35 -22.22
N SER A 260 4.41 -5.63 -21.78
CA SER A 260 4.66 -6.63 -20.74
C SER A 260 4.17 -6.18 -19.36
N GLU A 261 4.31 -4.90 -19.00
CA GLU A 261 3.87 -4.40 -17.69
C GLU A 261 2.35 -4.38 -17.56
N PRO A 262 1.55 -3.89 -18.54
CA PRO A 262 0.10 -4.08 -18.51
C PRO A 262 -0.31 -5.53 -18.52
N PHE A 263 0.40 -6.43 -19.20
CA PHE A 263 0.08 -7.86 -19.14
C PHE A 263 0.22 -8.41 -17.72
N VAL A 264 1.28 -8.02 -17.02
CA VAL A 264 1.50 -8.37 -15.62
C VAL A 264 0.36 -7.80 -14.75
N VAL A 265 0.03 -6.52 -14.90
CA VAL A 265 -1.00 -5.88 -14.07
C VAL A 265 -2.40 -6.42 -14.39
N VAL A 266 -2.75 -6.60 -15.67
CA VAL A 266 -4.10 -6.93 -16.13
C VAL A 266 -4.44 -8.41 -16.00
N PHE A 267 -3.44 -9.29 -16.10
CA PHE A 267 -3.69 -10.74 -16.07
C PHE A 267 -2.94 -11.44 -14.94
N TYR A 268 -1.64 -11.15 -14.79
CA TYR A 268 -0.79 -11.90 -13.88
C TYR A 268 -1.09 -11.62 -12.41
N PHE A 269 -1.18 -10.37 -11.97
CA PHE A 269 -1.50 -10.04 -10.58
C PHE A 269 -2.90 -10.52 -10.16
N PRO A 270 -3.97 -10.31 -10.95
CA PRO A 270 -5.27 -10.92 -10.67
C PRO A 270 -5.20 -12.44 -10.50
N LEU A 271 -4.45 -13.13 -11.36
CA LEU A 271 -4.23 -14.57 -11.25
C LEU A 271 -3.49 -14.93 -9.95
N LEU A 272 -2.46 -14.19 -9.55
CA LEU A 272 -1.73 -14.43 -8.30
C LEU A 272 -2.60 -14.21 -7.06
N ILE A 273 -3.49 -13.22 -7.06
CA ILE A 273 -4.46 -13.01 -5.98
C ILE A 273 -5.45 -14.19 -5.92
N ALA A 274 -5.98 -14.62 -7.06
CA ALA A 274 -6.89 -15.76 -7.16
C ALA A 274 -6.24 -17.08 -6.67
N LEU A 275 -4.99 -17.34 -7.05
CA LEU A 275 -4.21 -18.48 -6.59
C LEU A 275 -3.86 -18.38 -5.11
N GLY A 276 -3.37 -17.21 -4.66
CA GLY A 276 -2.97 -16.98 -3.27
C GLY A 276 -4.13 -17.11 -2.29
N ALA A 277 -5.33 -16.66 -2.67
CA ALA A 277 -6.55 -16.84 -1.88
C ALA A 277 -6.99 -18.31 -1.77
N GLY A 278 -6.61 -19.15 -2.74
CA GLY A 278 -6.98 -20.57 -2.82
C GLY A 278 -6.04 -21.53 -2.09
N VAL A 279 -4.90 -21.03 -1.60
CA VAL A 279 -3.93 -21.83 -0.84
C VAL A 279 -4.31 -21.87 0.63
N THR A 280 -4.16 -23.04 1.25
CA THR A 280 -4.33 -23.20 2.71
C THR A 280 -2.97 -23.42 3.34
N LEU A 281 -2.57 -22.55 4.27
CA LEU A 281 -1.32 -22.66 5.01
C LEU A 281 -1.44 -23.70 6.13
N THR A 282 -0.44 -24.56 6.26
CA THR A 282 -0.27 -25.47 7.39
C THR A 282 1.11 -25.23 8.03
N GLY A 283 1.19 -25.33 9.36
CA GLY A 283 2.47 -25.25 10.09
C GLY A 283 3.07 -23.83 10.27
N GLY A 284 4.38 -23.79 10.56
CA GLY A 284 5.10 -22.59 11.02
C GLY A 284 5.17 -21.43 10.01
N LEU A 285 5.03 -21.72 8.70
CA LEU A 285 4.98 -20.68 7.67
C LEU A 285 3.78 -19.73 7.86
N LYS A 286 2.73 -20.15 8.56
CA LYS A 286 1.58 -19.31 8.88
C LYS A 286 2.01 -18.06 9.65
N ASN A 287 2.85 -18.22 10.67
CA ASN A 287 3.32 -17.12 11.49
C ASN A 287 4.23 -16.18 10.71
N VAL A 288 5.06 -16.73 9.82
CA VAL A 288 5.90 -15.96 8.90
C VAL A 288 5.02 -15.09 8.00
N CYS A 289 4.02 -15.67 7.32
CA CYS A 289 3.16 -14.90 6.43
C CYS A 289 2.38 -13.80 7.15
N VAL A 290 1.82 -14.09 8.33
CA VAL A 290 1.12 -13.09 9.15
C VAL A 290 2.08 -11.99 9.61
N PHE A 291 3.29 -12.34 10.03
CA PHE A 291 4.31 -11.35 10.41
C PHE A 291 4.69 -10.47 9.22
N SER A 292 4.99 -11.08 8.08
CA SER A 292 5.32 -10.41 6.81
C SER A 292 4.24 -9.42 6.39
N GLY A 293 2.95 -9.76 6.52
CA GLY A 293 1.86 -8.84 6.20
C GLY A 293 1.65 -7.73 7.23
N LYS A 294 2.06 -7.92 8.49
CA LYS A 294 2.02 -6.87 9.52
C LYS A 294 3.14 -5.85 9.32
N ILE A 295 4.36 -6.31 9.04
CA ILE A 295 5.54 -5.44 8.88
C ILE A 295 5.57 -4.74 7.51
N SER A 296 4.88 -5.27 6.50
CA SER A 296 4.91 -4.72 5.13
C SER A 296 4.51 -3.25 5.07
N TYR A 297 3.50 -2.85 5.83
CA TYR A 297 2.99 -1.47 5.80
C TYR A 297 3.90 -0.48 6.55
N PRO A 298 4.36 -0.77 7.79
CA PRO A 298 5.44 -0.01 8.43
C PRO A 298 6.66 0.15 7.52
N LEU A 299 7.18 -0.94 6.95
CA LEU A 299 8.34 -0.91 6.07
C LEU A 299 8.12 0.00 4.86
N TYR A 300 6.97 -0.16 4.19
CA TYR A 300 6.60 0.67 3.04
C TYR A 300 6.50 2.16 3.41
N MET A 301 5.98 2.50 4.59
CA MET A 301 5.79 3.91 4.97
C MET A 301 7.04 4.60 5.51
N THR A 302 8.05 3.85 5.98
CA THR A 302 9.24 4.43 6.64
C THR A 302 10.50 4.39 5.78
N HIS A 303 10.57 3.55 4.74
CA HIS A 303 11.83 3.35 4.02
C HIS A 303 12.35 4.61 3.31
N TYR A 304 11.46 5.45 2.76
CA TYR A 304 11.90 6.57 1.92
C TYR A 304 12.71 7.64 2.65
N ALA A 305 12.55 7.77 3.97
CA ALA A 305 13.39 8.64 4.78
C ALA A 305 14.87 8.24 4.68
N VAL A 306 15.16 6.94 4.68
CA VAL A 306 16.52 6.41 4.50
C VAL A 306 16.95 6.47 3.04
N LEU A 307 16.06 6.20 2.08
CA LEU A 307 16.41 6.24 0.65
C LEU A 307 16.88 7.62 0.21
N TRP A 308 16.30 8.68 0.76
CA TRP A 308 16.74 10.04 0.49
C TRP A 308 18.17 10.32 0.97
N MET A 309 18.49 9.94 2.22
CA MET A 309 19.86 10.04 2.75
C MET A 309 20.83 9.17 1.95
N PHE A 310 20.41 7.98 1.57
CA PHE A 310 21.19 7.07 0.74
C PHE A 310 21.48 7.65 -0.65
N GLY A 311 20.48 8.24 -1.32
CA GLY A 311 20.64 8.89 -2.62
C GLY A 311 21.65 10.05 -2.54
N ASN A 312 21.53 10.90 -1.53
CA ASN A 312 22.46 12.01 -1.28
C ASN A 312 23.89 11.52 -0.97
N TYR A 313 24.03 10.47 -0.16
CA TYR A 313 25.31 9.82 0.09
C TYR A 313 25.92 9.29 -1.21
N TYR A 314 25.14 8.58 -2.02
CA TYR A 314 25.57 7.95 -3.26
C TYR A 314 26.04 8.98 -4.28
N THR A 315 25.28 10.05 -4.51
CA THR A 315 25.64 11.11 -5.47
C THR A 315 26.89 11.88 -5.05
N THR A 316 27.09 12.06 -3.74
CA THR A 316 28.23 12.80 -3.18
C THR A 316 29.52 11.97 -3.12
N HIS A 317 29.44 10.72 -2.63
CA HIS A 317 30.62 9.91 -2.33
C HIS A 317 30.98 8.91 -3.43
N LYS A 318 30.02 8.52 -4.28
CA LYS A 318 30.19 7.56 -5.39
C LYS A 318 30.94 6.29 -4.97
N PRO A 319 30.41 5.54 -3.99
CA PRO A 319 31.05 4.33 -3.47
C PRO A 319 31.23 3.27 -4.58
N ASP A 320 32.26 2.44 -4.45
CA ASP A 320 32.43 1.30 -5.35
C ASP A 320 31.33 0.24 -5.16
N THR A 321 31.25 -0.71 -6.09
CA THR A 321 30.20 -1.76 -6.09
C THR A 321 30.17 -2.59 -4.81
N MET A 322 31.32 -2.92 -4.24
CA MET A 322 31.40 -3.78 -3.05
C MET A 322 30.91 -3.01 -1.82
N GLN A 323 31.39 -1.79 -1.65
CA GLN A 323 30.94 -0.88 -0.59
C GLN A 323 29.44 -0.63 -0.69
N LEU A 324 28.94 -0.34 -1.90
CA LEU A 324 27.51 -0.12 -2.16
C LEU A 324 26.67 -1.35 -1.81
N THR A 325 27.14 -2.56 -2.15
CA THR A 325 26.47 -3.82 -1.82
C THR A 325 26.32 -3.97 -0.30
N PHE A 326 27.39 -3.74 0.46
CA PHE A 326 27.34 -3.81 1.93
C PHE A 326 26.42 -2.74 2.53
N ILE A 327 26.48 -1.51 2.02
CA ILE A 327 25.60 -0.41 2.47
C ILE A 327 24.14 -0.79 2.27
N ILE A 328 23.77 -1.31 1.09
CA ILE A 328 22.37 -1.65 0.78
C ILE A 328 21.89 -2.82 1.63
N ILE A 329 22.71 -3.87 1.82
CA ILE A 329 22.35 -5.00 2.69
C ILE A 329 22.15 -4.52 4.14
N ALA A 330 23.08 -3.70 4.66
CA ALA A 330 22.97 -3.14 5.99
C ALA A 330 21.73 -2.25 6.13
N ALA A 331 21.47 -1.37 5.15
CA ALA A 331 20.31 -0.50 5.13
C ALA A 331 18.99 -1.30 5.10
N LEU A 332 18.91 -2.39 4.33
CA LEU A 332 17.73 -3.27 4.31
C LEU A 332 17.47 -3.91 5.68
N ILE A 333 18.51 -4.44 6.34
CA ILE A 333 18.40 -5.03 7.68
C ILE A 333 17.94 -3.97 8.70
N LEU A 334 18.58 -2.80 8.68
CA LEU A 334 18.24 -1.69 9.57
C LEU A 334 16.82 -1.17 9.32
N LEU A 335 16.39 -1.08 8.06
CA LEU A 335 15.03 -0.68 7.69
C LEU A 335 13.98 -1.68 8.17
N ILE A 336 14.24 -2.98 8.07
CA ILE A 336 13.36 -4.01 8.62
C ILE A 336 13.29 -3.88 10.15
N GLY A 337 14.42 -3.69 10.83
CA GLY A 337 14.47 -3.45 12.27
C GLY A 337 13.72 -2.19 12.70
N ALA A 338 13.92 -1.08 12.01
CA ALA A 338 13.23 0.18 12.25
C ALA A 338 11.72 0.06 11.98
N ALA A 339 11.32 -0.59 10.90
CA ALA A 339 9.92 -0.87 10.58
C ALA A 339 9.26 -1.72 11.66
N TYR A 340 9.96 -2.74 12.18
CA TYR A 340 9.49 -3.53 13.32
C TYR A 340 9.31 -2.69 14.58
N LEU A 341 10.26 -1.80 14.88
CA LEU A 341 10.16 -0.90 16.03
C LEU A 341 8.96 0.04 15.90
N VAL A 342 8.80 0.71 14.75
CA VAL A 342 7.65 1.57 14.46
C VAL A 342 6.34 0.78 14.56
N MET A 343 6.31 -0.46 14.09
CA MET A 343 5.15 -1.33 14.18
C MET A 343 4.73 -1.59 15.64
N VAL A 344 5.68 -1.99 16.49
CA VAL A 344 5.39 -2.45 17.86
C VAL A 344 5.22 -1.30 18.84
N VAL A 345 6.01 -0.23 18.69
CA VAL A 345 6.02 0.91 19.63
C VAL A 345 4.94 1.94 19.28
N TYR A 346 4.61 2.09 17.99
CA TYR A 346 3.73 3.16 17.53
C TYR A 346 2.48 2.66 16.81
N ASP A 347 2.60 1.92 15.70
CA ASP A 347 1.44 1.55 14.86
C ASP A 347 0.42 0.71 15.64
N ILE A 348 0.83 -0.45 16.17
CA ILE A 348 -0.07 -1.36 16.88
C ILE A 348 -0.72 -0.67 18.10
N PRO A 349 0.03 0.00 19.00
CA PRO A 349 -0.56 0.67 20.16
C PRO A 349 -1.54 1.78 19.78
N VAL A 350 -1.19 2.66 18.85
CA VAL A 350 -2.07 3.76 18.40
C VAL A 350 -3.34 3.21 17.79
N ARG A 351 -3.22 2.21 16.90
CA ARG A 351 -4.38 1.58 16.26
C ARG A 351 -5.30 0.90 17.26
N LYS A 352 -4.73 0.20 18.23
CA LYS A 352 -5.48 -0.45 19.32
C LYS A 352 -6.23 0.60 20.13
N TYR A 353 -5.54 1.63 20.60
CA TYR A 353 -6.14 2.72 21.38
C TYR A 353 -7.30 3.41 20.64
N LEU A 354 -7.11 3.78 19.37
CA LEU A 354 -8.15 4.43 18.58
C LEU A 354 -9.34 3.50 18.31
N THR A 355 -9.09 2.22 18.08
CA THR A 355 -10.13 1.20 17.90
C THR A 355 -10.95 1.02 19.19
N ASP A 356 -10.28 0.90 20.34
CA ASP A 356 -10.94 0.72 21.64
C ASP A 356 -11.75 1.97 22.02
N LYS A 357 -11.23 3.17 21.74
CA LYS A 357 -11.95 4.43 21.93
C LYS A 357 -13.20 4.49 21.05
N ARG A 358 -13.10 4.09 19.77
CA ARG A 358 -14.23 4.02 18.85
C ARG A 358 -15.29 3.03 19.35
N ASN A 359 -14.89 1.81 19.71
CA ASN A 359 -15.82 0.76 20.15
C ASN A 359 -16.56 1.15 21.43
N ARG A 360 -15.86 1.77 22.41
CA ARG A 360 -16.50 2.30 23.62
C ARG A 360 -17.54 3.39 23.31
N ARG A 361 -17.28 4.26 22.33
CA ARG A 361 -18.25 5.28 21.91
C ARG A 361 -19.49 4.65 21.27
N LEU A 362 -19.32 3.63 20.43
CA LEU A 362 -20.45 2.92 19.82
C LEU A 362 -21.32 2.22 20.87
N ALA A 363 -20.71 1.51 21.82
CA ALA A 363 -21.43 0.85 22.91
C ALA A 363 -22.26 1.82 23.77
N ARG A 364 -21.73 3.02 24.05
CA ARG A 364 -22.47 4.07 24.76
C ARG A 364 -23.66 4.62 23.97
N LEU A 365 -23.55 4.73 22.65
CA LEU A 365 -24.66 5.20 21.81
C LEU A 365 -25.77 4.15 21.73
N GLU A 366 -25.41 2.87 21.72
CA GLU A 366 -26.37 1.77 21.76
C GLU A 366 -27.11 1.72 23.10
N SER A 367 -26.43 1.89 24.24
CA SER A 367 -27.09 1.88 25.57
C SER A 367 -28.07 3.05 25.75
N VAL A 368 -27.72 4.25 25.28
CA VAL A 368 -28.61 5.42 25.36
C VAL A 368 -29.86 5.26 24.49
N ASN A 369 -29.74 4.60 23.33
CA ASN A 369 -30.88 4.36 22.44
C ASN A 369 -31.82 3.26 22.97
N THR A 370 -31.33 2.34 23.81
CA THR A 370 -32.18 1.32 24.47
C THR A 370 -32.95 1.84 25.68
N GLU A 371 -32.53 2.97 26.27
CA GLU A 371 -33.17 3.57 27.46
C GLU A 371 -34.25 4.62 27.12
N LYS A 372 -34.42 5.02 25.85
CA LYS A 372 -35.55 5.87 25.46
C LYS A 372 -36.86 5.06 25.48
N PRO A 373 -37.90 5.49 26.21
CA PRO A 373 -39.20 4.83 26.16
C PRO A 373 -39.72 4.91 24.72
N ARG A 374 -40.19 3.77 24.18
CA ARG A 374 -41.00 3.79 22.95
C ARG A 374 -42.34 4.43 23.31
N SER A 375 -42.45 5.73 23.13
CA SER A 375 -43.71 6.48 23.20
C SER A 375 -44.55 6.23 21.95
#